data_AF-A0A2A5JL74-F1
#
_entry.id   AF-A0A2A5JL74-F1
#
_cell.length_a   1.000
_cell.length_b   1.000
_cell.length_c   1.000
_cell.angle_alpha   90.00
_cell.angle_beta   90.00
_cell.angle_gamma   90.00
#
_symmetry.space_group_name_H-M   'P 1'
#
loop_
_entity.id
_entity.type
_entity.pdbx_description
1 polymer ?
#
loop_
_entity_poly.entity_id
_entity_poly.type
_entity_poly.pdbx_seq_one_letter_code
_entity_poly.pdbx_strand_id
1 'polypeptide(L)'
;MKKILPLLFTITPLFAQAGSTAESATIVRLMSDKNYPDYTFVELNKRNASGGPSCGNSTTWNYVLDTSDAQGKKFNAVLLAAFAAGKKVTLAGTDNCPAVNVEGLRRIEIY
;
A
#
# COMPACT_ATOMS: atom_id res chain seq x y z
N MET A 1 27.31 -38.88 -32.95
CA MET A 1 26.75 -37.51 -33.12
C MET A 1 25.70 -37.30 -32.04
N LYS A 2 26.06 -36.65 -30.91
CA LYS A 2 25.13 -36.41 -29.79
C LYS A 2 24.36 -35.11 -30.07
N LYS A 3 23.06 -35.22 -30.34
CA LYS A 3 22.16 -34.09 -30.52
C LYS A 3 21.85 -33.49 -29.14
N ILE A 4 22.35 -32.29 -28.88
CA ILE A 4 22.04 -31.53 -27.66
C ILE A 4 20.73 -30.80 -27.94
N LEU A 5 19.65 -31.22 -27.25
CA LEU A 5 18.35 -30.59 -27.31
C LEU A 5 18.39 -29.32 -26.43
N PRO A 6 18.11 -28.11 -26.96
CA PRO A 6 18.16 -26.90 -26.16
C PRO A 6 16.92 -26.84 -25.26
N LEU A 7 17.15 -26.81 -23.94
CA LEU A 7 16.13 -26.61 -22.92
C LEU A 7 15.65 -25.16 -22.99
N LEU A 8 14.42 -24.94 -23.48
CA LEU A 8 13.81 -23.61 -23.58
C LEU A 8 13.38 -23.16 -22.18
N PHE A 9 14.21 -22.36 -21.50
CA PHE A 9 13.85 -21.70 -20.25
C PHE A 9 12.86 -20.57 -20.54
N THR A 10 11.55 -20.83 -20.37
CA THR A 10 10.53 -19.77 -20.37
C THR A 10 10.67 -18.96 -19.09
N ILE A 11 11.28 -17.79 -19.18
CA ILE A 11 11.31 -16.79 -18.12
C ILE A 11 9.89 -16.24 -17.98
N THR A 12 9.14 -16.69 -16.97
CA THR A 12 7.88 -16.06 -16.59
C THR A 12 8.19 -14.74 -15.88
N PRO A 13 7.77 -13.59 -16.43
CA PRO A 13 7.90 -12.32 -15.71
C PRO A 13 7.03 -12.38 -14.45
N LEU A 14 7.64 -12.18 -13.27
CA LEU A 14 6.91 -11.87 -12.05
C LEU A 14 6.26 -10.50 -12.22
N PHE A 15 5.01 -10.48 -12.69
CA PHE A 15 4.19 -9.28 -12.61
C PHE A 15 3.89 -9.04 -11.12
N ALA A 16 4.52 -8.02 -10.54
CA ALA A 16 4.10 -7.52 -9.23
C ALA A 16 2.65 -7.07 -9.36
N GLN A 17 1.73 -7.71 -8.63
CA GLN A 17 0.33 -7.30 -8.61
C GLN A 17 0.24 -5.87 -8.09
N ALA A 18 -0.41 -5.02 -8.88
CA ALA A 18 -0.63 -3.64 -8.50
C ALA A 18 -1.84 -3.58 -7.57
N GLY A 19 -1.63 -3.07 -6.36
CA GLY A 19 -2.71 -2.82 -5.41
C GLY A 19 -3.64 -1.68 -5.81
N SER A 20 -4.67 -1.47 -4.98
CA SER A 20 -5.68 -0.43 -5.23
C SER A 20 -5.06 0.97 -5.17
N THR A 21 -5.65 1.90 -5.91
CA THR A 21 -5.21 3.30 -5.92
C THR A 21 -6.34 4.22 -5.46
N ALA A 22 -5.99 5.20 -4.62
CA ALA A 22 -6.84 6.31 -4.24
C ALA A 22 -6.23 7.60 -4.77
N GLU A 23 -6.83 8.17 -5.81
CA GLU A 23 -6.34 9.39 -6.47
C GLU A 23 -6.97 10.64 -5.87
N SER A 24 -6.22 11.73 -5.68
CA SER A 24 -6.76 13.03 -5.25
C SER A 24 -7.68 12.91 -4.02
N ALA A 25 -7.22 12.18 -3.00
CA ALA A 25 -7.92 11.97 -1.73
C ALA A 25 -7.33 12.85 -0.62
N THR A 26 -8.04 13.01 0.49
CA THR A 26 -7.51 13.67 1.70
C THR A 26 -7.47 12.65 2.83
N ILE A 27 -6.38 12.64 3.60
CA ILE A 27 -6.26 11.81 4.81
C ILE A 27 -7.15 12.45 5.88
N VAL A 28 -8.09 11.68 6.43
CA VAL A 28 -9.02 12.17 7.48
C VAL A 28 -8.68 11.61 8.85
N ARG A 29 -7.96 10.49 8.91
CA ARG A 29 -7.52 9.89 10.16
C ARG A 29 -6.25 9.06 9.96
N LEU A 30 -5.34 9.20 10.91
CA LEU A 30 -4.20 8.32 11.13
C LEU A 30 -4.37 7.64 12.49
N MET A 31 -3.98 6.37 12.59
CA MET A 31 -4.04 5.62 13.85
C MET A 31 -2.83 4.73 14.01
N SER A 32 -2.32 4.65 15.24
CA SER A 32 -1.32 3.69 15.69
C SER A 32 -1.90 2.92 16.87
N ASP A 33 -1.73 1.59 16.87
CA ASP A 33 -2.28 0.68 17.88
C ASP A 33 -1.14 -0.09 18.55
N LYS A 34 -1.20 -0.29 19.87
CA LYS A 34 -0.17 -1.05 20.60
C LYS A 34 -0.12 -2.53 20.21
N ASN A 35 -1.21 -3.09 19.70
CA ASN A 35 -1.28 -4.46 19.19
C ASN A 35 -0.65 -4.58 17.78
N TYR A 36 -0.46 -3.45 17.09
CA TYR A 36 0.15 -3.35 15.77
C TYR A 36 1.22 -2.24 15.79
N PRO A 37 2.26 -2.36 16.63
CA PRO A 37 3.15 -1.24 16.98
C PRO A 37 3.96 -0.72 15.78
N ASP A 38 4.18 -1.58 14.77
CA ASP A 38 4.90 -1.25 13.56
C ASP A 38 3.97 -0.78 12.43
N TYR A 39 2.69 -0.50 12.70
CA TYR A 39 1.74 -0.10 11.66
C TYR A 39 1.06 1.24 11.93
N THR A 40 0.96 2.04 10.87
CA THR A 40 0.09 3.22 10.83
C THR A 40 -1.08 2.96 9.89
N PHE A 41 -2.29 3.03 10.42
CA PHE A 41 -3.52 2.91 9.65
C PHE A 41 -3.91 4.27 9.06
N VAL A 42 -4.38 4.27 7.81
CA VAL A 42 -4.71 5.46 7.04
C VAL A 42 -6.15 5.35 6.53
N GLU A 43 -6.97 6.32 6.93
CA GLU A 43 -8.31 6.52 6.38
C GLU A 43 -8.34 7.76 5.50
N LEU A 44 -9.00 7.63 4.37
CA LEU A 44 -9.21 8.69 3.39
C LEU A 44 -10.67 9.14 3.41
N ASN A 45 -10.91 10.37 2.94
CA ASN A 45 -12.25 10.93 2.78
C ASN A 45 -13.13 10.20 1.74
N LYS A 46 -12.59 9.20 1.05
CA LYS A 46 -13.28 8.39 0.05
C LYS A 46 -12.66 7.01 -0.04
N ARG A 47 -13.38 6.07 -0.64
CA ARG A 47 -12.86 4.73 -0.96
C ARG A 47 -11.86 4.78 -2.11
N ASN A 48 -11.02 3.74 -2.16
CA ASN A 48 -10.07 3.54 -3.24
C ASN A 48 -10.85 3.32 -4.54
N ALA A 49 -10.41 3.92 -5.63
CA ALA A 49 -11.19 4.05 -6.86
C ALA A 49 -11.17 2.78 -7.74
N SER A 50 -10.19 1.89 -7.53
CA SER A 50 -9.93 0.73 -8.38
C SER A 50 -9.71 -0.54 -7.57
N GLY A 51 -10.31 -1.65 -8.04
CA GLY A 51 -9.98 -3.04 -7.70
C GLY A 51 -9.47 -3.23 -6.29
N GLY A 52 -10.38 -3.11 -5.30
CA GLY A 52 -10.04 -3.30 -3.89
C GLY A 52 -9.13 -4.52 -3.72
N PRO A 53 -8.15 -4.44 -2.80
CA PRO A 53 -7.16 -5.49 -2.63
C PRO A 53 -7.83 -6.85 -2.55
N SER A 54 -7.22 -7.87 -3.15
CA SER A 54 -7.73 -9.24 -3.12
C SER A 54 -8.05 -9.74 -1.70
N CYS A 55 -7.36 -9.19 -0.70
CA CYS A 55 -7.45 -9.55 0.71
C CYS A 55 -8.17 -8.53 1.60
N GLY A 56 -8.49 -7.32 1.14
CA GLY A 56 -8.89 -6.24 2.03
C GLY A 56 -10.39 -6.02 2.08
N ASN A 57 -10.97 -6.24 3.26
CA ASN A 57 -12.41 -6.05 3.52
C ASN A 57 -12.68 -4.97 4.60
N SER A 58 -11.65 -4.22 5.00
CA SER A 58 -11.78 -3.16 5.98
C SER A 58 -12.80 -2.11 5.55
N THR A 59 -13.81 -1.89 6.39
CA THR A 59 -14.83 -0.87 6.18
C THR A 59 -14.41 0.51 6.72
N THR A 60 -13.23 0.64 7.32
CA THR A 60 -12.78 1.91 7.91
C THR A 60 -11.48 2.37 7.29
N TRP A 61 -10.45 1.53 7.37
CA TRP A 61 -9.12 1.87 6.89
C TRP A 61 -8.97 1.57 5.40
N ASN A 62 -8.37 2.51 4.67
CA ASN A 62 -8.04 2.37 3.26
C ASN A 62 -6.69 1.68 3.07
N TYR A 63 -5.70 2.07 3.88
CA TYR A 63 -4.34 1.54 3.81
C TYR A 63 -3.75 1.36 5.19
N VAL A 64 -2.72 0.53 5.27
CA VAL A 64 -1.84 0.38 6.43
C VAL A 64 -0.39 0.48 5.95
N LEU A 65 0.41 1.28 6.64
CA LEU A 65 1.83 1.45 6.38
C LEU A 65 2.64 0.67 7.40
N ASP A 66 3.53 -0.21 6.95
CA ASP A 66 4.58 -0.79 7.78
C ASP A 66 5.64 0.29 8.08
N THR A 67 5.94 0.47 9.36
CA THR A 67 6.86 1.47 9.91
C THR A 67 8.04 0.83 10.65
N SER A 68 8.23 -0.48 10.53
CA SER A 68 9.33 -1.22 11.16
C SER A 68 10.70 -0.76 10.63
N ASP A 69 10.79 -0.39 9.35
CA ASP A 69 12.03 0.04 8.69
C ASP A 69 12.18 1.57 8.51
N ALA A 70 13.35 2.00 8.05
CA ALA A 70 13.67 3.41 7.85
C ALA A 70 12.87 4.07 6.71
N GLN A 71 12.45 3.30 5.69
CA GLN A 71 11.63 3.82 4.60
C GLN A 71 10.19 4.02 5.04
N GLY A 72 9.61 3.05 5.75
CA GLY A 72 8.32 3.11 6.40
C GLY A 72 8.21 4.30 7.35
N LYS A 73 9.23 4.54 8.18
CA LYS A 73 9.30 5.73 9.06
C LYS A 73 9.29 7.05 8.29
N LYS A 74 10.01 7.13 7.17
CA LYS A 74 9.97 8.31 6.28
C LYS A 74 8.58 8.51 5.68
N PHE A 75 7.94 7.44 5.21
CA PHE A 75 6.59 7.50 4.66
C PHE A 75 5.58 7.92 5.74
N ASN A 76 5.74 7.47 6.97
CA ASN A 76 4.88 7.87 8.09
C ASN A 76 4.98 9.37 8.36
N ALA A 77 6.18 9.95 8.32
CA ALA A 77 6.37 11.40 8.45
C ALA A 77 5.69 12.18 7.30
N VAL A 78 5.76 11.65 6.08
CA VAL A 78 5.09 12.21 4.90
C VAL A 78 3.56 12.17 5.06
N LEU A 79 2.99 11.05 5.53
CA LEU A 79 1.56 10.93 5.83
C LEU A 79 1.12 11.93 6.91
N LEU A 80 1.90 12.05 8.00
CA LEU A 80 1.61 12.98 9.08
C LEU A 80 1.61 14.43 8.58
N ALA A 81 2.58 14.81 7.74
CA ALA A 81 2.64 16.13 7.15
C ALA A 81 1.46 16.40 6.20
N ALA A 82 1.10 15.44 5.35
CA ALA A 82 -0.04 15.57 4.45
C ALA A 82 -1.38 15.68 5.19
N PHE A 83 -1.56 14.90 6.26
CA PHE A 83 -2.71 14.98 7.17
C PHE A 83 -2.79 16.35 7.85
N ALA A 84 -1.69 16.79 8.49
CA ALA A 84 -1.65 18.08 9.19
C ALA A 84 -1.91 19.27 8.27
N ALA A 85 -1.47 19.18 7.01
CA ALA A 85 -1.66 20.23 6.01
C ALA A 85 -2.99 20.13 5.22
N GLY A 86 -3.79 19.09 5.44
CA GLY A 86 -5.04 18.84 4.69
C GLY A 86 -4.82 18.71 3.17
N LYS A 87 -3.64 18.23 2.75
CA LYS A 87 -3.27 18.15 1.32
C LYS A 87 -3.97 17.00 0.61
N LYS A 88 -4.12 17.17 -0.71
CA LYS A 88 -4.55 16.08 -1.59
C LYS A 88 -3.39 15.12 -1.80
N VAL A 89 -3.68 13.83 -1.75
CA VAL A 89 -2.72 12.75 -1.94
C VAL A 89 -3.21 11.76 -2.98
N THR A 90 -2.25 11.10 -3.64
CA THR A 90 -2.49 9.86 -4.37
C THR A 90 -1.75 8.74 -3.66
N LEU A 91 -2.50 7.74 -3.18
CA LEU A 91 -1.97 6.56 -2.49
C LEU A 91 -2.14 5.32 -3.38
N ALA A 92 -1.12 4.46 -3.41
CA ALA A 92 -1.21 3.18 -4.10
C ALA A 92 -0.76 2.03 -3.20
N GLY A 93 -1.50 0.94 -3.23
CA GLY A 93 -1.27 -0.22 -2.40
C GLY A 93 -0.37 -1.29 -3.02
N THR A 94 -0.20 -2.35 -2.25
CA THR A 94 0.62 -3.54 -2.55
C THR A 94 -0.18 -4.74 -3.03
N ASP A 95 -1.52 -4.68 -3.00
CA ASP A 95 -2.41 -5.84 -3.14
C ASP A 95 -2.22 -6.95 -2.09
N ASN A 96 -1.50 -6.63 -1.00
CA ASN A 96 -1.33 -7.50 0.16
C ASN A 96 -1.93 -6.82 1.40
N CYS A 97 -2.37 -7.61 2.39
CA CYS A 97 -3.02 -7.08 3.59
C CYS A 97 -2.26 -7.51 4.84
N PRO A 98 -1.18 -6.79 5.19
CA PRO A 98 -0.27 -7.22 6.25
C PRO A 98 -0.87 -7.09 7.65
N ALA A 99 -1.92 -6.28 7.82
CA ALA A 99 -2.59 -6.10 9.11
C ALA A 99 -4.11 -5.96 8.94
N VAL A 100 -4.87 -6.78 9.68
CA VAL A 100 -6.34 -6.65 9.88
C VAL A 100 -7.14 -6.50 8.57
N ASN A 101 -6.75 -7.22 7.51
CA ASN A 101 -7.38 -7.11 6.18
C ASN A 101 -7.41 -5.66 5.63
N VAL A 102 -6.39 -4.87 5.97
CA VAL A 102 -6.16 -3.53 5.43
C VAL A 102 -5.00 -3.60 4.44
N GLU A 103 -5.15 -2.95 3.29
CA GLU A 103 -4.14 -3.00 2.24
C GLU A 103 -2.83 -2.32 2.64
N GLY A 104 -1.70 -2.97 2.40
CA GLY A 104 -0.37 -2.39 2.59
C GLY A 104 -0.13 -1.22 1.64
N LEU A 105 0.33 -0.09 2.17
CA LEU A 105 0.68 1.11 1.42
C LEU A 105 2.05 0.96 0.76
N ARG A 106 2.13 1.25 -0.54
CA ARG A 106 3.37 1.16 -1.33
C ARG A 106 3.90 2.50 -1.81
N ARG A 107 3.02 3.45 -2.10
CA ARG A 107 3.39 4.75 -2.69
C ARG A 107 2.53 5.88 -2.16
N ILE A 108 3.17 7.03 -1.95
CA ILE A 108 2.54 8.30 -1.58
C ILE A 108 2.97 9.37 -2.60
N GLU A 109 2.01 10.15 -3.09
CA GLU A 109 2.23 11.35 -3.89
C GLU A 109 1.39 12.50 -3.31
N ILE A 110 1.96 13.71 -3.22
CA ILE A 110 1.35 14.89 -2.57
C ILE A 110 1.31 16.05 -3.58
N TYR A 111 0.21 16.82 -3.56
CA TYR A 111 0.01 18.03 -4.39
C TYR A 111 -0.04 19.35 -3.59
#